data_AF-A0A3M0L255-F1
#
_entry.id   AF-A0A3M0L255-F1
#
_cell.length_a   1.000
_cell.length_b   1.000
_cell.length_c   1.000
_cell.angle_alpha   90.00
_cell.angle_beta   90.00
_cell.angle_gamma   90.00
#
_symmetry.space_group_name_H-M   'P 1'
#
loop_
_entity.id
_entity.type
_entity.pdbx_description
1 polymer ?
#
loop_
_entity_poly.entity_id
_entity_poly.type
_entity_poly.pdbx_seq_one_letter_code
_entity_poly.pdbx_strand_id
1 'polypeptide(L)'
;MYTCDVAKTIRLGPLEYASALAVMKREDMEEMVLDMAKKLRAYADAVHGPTHTRIATVETRLQKLEDKIDENHKKLREEIREDLLQISAVQIRGSGIQRRHSPGRERGYTPHAELWFFLRDCGENMNRWDGKSTAALAQRVHELKEVKTQRGSSTKREVAPVSHSRTARYDDDDMSDPLEGTSKTYAQGKKDNQA
;
A
#
# COMPACT_ATOMS: atom_id res chain seq x y z
N MET A 1 8.76 52.30 -42.28
CA MET A 1 8.57 53.73 -42.60
C MET A 1 7.94 54.39 -41.40
N TYR A 2 8.73 54.94 -40.48
CA TYR A 2 8.29 56.00 -39.56
C TYR A 2 9.48 56.92 -39.34
N THR A 3 9.80 57.69 -40.37
CA THR A 3 10.58 58.92 -40.19
C THR A 3 9.60 59.94 -39.61
N CYS A 4 9.40 59.93 -38.30
CA CYS A 4 8.97 61.16 -37.63
C CYS A 4 10.00 62.21 -38.03
N ASP A 5 9.59 63.20 -38.81
CA ASP A 5 10.47 64.22 -39.37
C ASP A 5 11.36 64.78 -38.27
N VAL A 6 12.62 64.34 -38.21
CA VAL A 6 13.64 64.91 -37.31
C VAL A 6 13.76 66.42 -37.56
N ALA A 7 13.40 66.87 -38.76
CA ALA A 7 13.26 68.28 -39.12
C ALA A 7 12.20 69.06 -38.31
N LYS A 8 11.10 68.42 -37.87
CA LYS A 8 10.05 69.07 -37.05
C LYS A 8 10.47 69.25 -35.60
N THR A 9 11.37 68.43 -35.07
CA THR A 9 11.82 68.52 -33.67
C THR A 9 12.95 69.53 -33.45
N ILE A 10 13.71 69.89 -34.49
CA ILE A 10 14.82 70.87 -34.44
C ILE A 10 14.35 72.31 -34.15
N ARG A 11 13.06 72.63 -34.39
CA ARG A 11 12.46 73.95 -34.13
C ARG A 11 11.79 74.10 -32.75
N LEU A 12 11.85 73.07 -31.91
CA LEU A 12 11.22 73.04 -30.60
C LEU A 12 12.10 73.70 -29.52
N GLY A 13 11.47 74.24 -28.47
CA GLY A 13 12.18 74.66 -27.27
C GLY A 13 12.78 73.45 -26.52
N PRO A 14 13.70 73.69 -25.55
CA PRO A 14 14.41 72.60 -24.89
C PRO A 14 13.51 71.57 -24.19
N LEU A 15 12.39 72.01 -23.63
CA LEU A 15 11.46 71.14 -22.91
C LEU A 15 10.63 70.29 -23.88
N GLU A 16 10.11 70.90 -24.95
CA GLU A 16 9.34 70.18 -25.97
C GLU A 16 10.21 69.19 -26.74
N TYR A 17 11.47 69.53 -27.00
CA TYR A 17 12.45 68.62 -27.60
C TYR A 17 12.71 67.40 -26.71
N ALA A 18 12.98 67.61 -25.41
CA ALA A 18 13.22 66.52 -24.46
C ALA A 18 12.01 65.59 -24.33
N SER A 19 10.80 66.15 -24.30
CA SER A 19 9.55 65.39 -24.27
C SER A 19 9.35 64.54 -25.54
N ALA A 20 9.54 65.13 -26.73
CA ALA A 20 9.42 64.42 -28.00
C ALA A 20 10.43 63.26 -28.12
N LEU A 21 11.68 63.47 -27.69
CA LEU A 21 12.71 62.43 -27.70
C LEU A 21 12.36 61.28 -26.74
N ALA A 22 11.83 61.58 -25.55
CA ALA A 22 11.42 60.56 -24.59
C ALA A 22 10.27 59.69 -25.12
N VAL A 23 9.30 60.29 -25.82
CA VAL A 23 8.20 59.56 -26.48
C VAL A 23 8.74 58.64 -27.58
N MET A 24 9.60 59.16 -28.47
CA MET A 24 10.21 58.33 -29.53
C MET A 24 10.98 57.14 -28.94
N LYS A 25 11.76 57.37 -27.88
CA LYS A 25 12.52 56.28 -27.23
C LYS A 25 11.62 55.25 -26.55
N ARG A 26 10.49 55.69 -26.00
CA ARG A 26 9.48 54.79 -25.45
C ARG A 26 8.85 53.93 -26.55
N GLU A 27 8.47 54.53 -27.67
CA GLU A 27 7.89 53.81 -28.82
C GLU A 27 8.86 52.76 -29.39
N ASP A 28 10.14 53.12 -29.58
CA ASP A 28 11.18 52.17 -30.01
C ASP A 28 11.28 50.95 -29.08
N MET A 29 11.25 51.19 -27.76
CA MET A 29 11.28 50.12 -26.76
C MET A 29 10.01 49.27 -26.76
N GLU A 30 8.84 49.90 -26.90
CA GLU A 30 7.56 49.20 -26.98
C GLU A 30 7.49 48.29 -28.20
N GLU A 31 7.98 48.74 -29.37
CA GLU A 31 8.04 47.92 -30.58
C GLU A 31 8.95 46.69 -30.39
N MET A 32 10.15 46.89 -29.80
CA MET A 32 11.07 45.80 -29.49
C MET A 32 10.44 44.77 -28.53
N VAL A 33 9.76 45.25 -27.48
CA VAL A 33 9.07 44.37 -26.52
C VAL A 33 7.94 43.58 -27.20
N LEU A 34 7.18 44.24 -28.09
CA LEU A 34 6.13 43.58 -28.86
C LEU A 34 6.69 42.52 -29.82
N ASP A 35 7.81 42.77 -30.47
CA ASP A 35 8.49 41.77 -31.31
C ASP A 35 8.95 40.56 -30.50
N MET A 36 9.57 40.79 -29.33
CA MET A 36 9.94 39.71 -28.42
C MET A 36 8.72 38.91 -27.95
N ALA A 37 7.62 39.58 -27.58
CA ALA A 37 6.39 38.91 -27.18
C ALA A 37 5.80 38.05 -28.31
N LYS A 38 5.83 38.53 -29.55
CA LYS A 38 5.40 37.76 -30.74
C LYS A 38 6.28 36.51 -30.95
N LYS A 39 7.61 36.65 -30.83
CA LYS A 39 8.55 35.53 -30.96
C LYS A 39 8.34 34.47 -29.87
N LEU A 40 8.14 34.90 -28.62
CA LEU A 40 7.85 33.99 -27.51
C LEU A 40 6.53 33.25 -27.71
N ARG A 41 5.48 33.94 -28.18
CA ARG A 41 4.21 33.30 -28.52
C ARG A 41 4.36 32.27 -29.63
N ALA A 42 5.07 32.62 -30.71
CA ALA A 42 5.32 31.69 -31.81
C ALA A 42 6.10 30.44 -31.36
N TYR A 43 7.08 30.60 -30.47
CA TYR A 43 7.78 29.45 -29.87
C TYR A 43 6.85 28.57 -29.04
N ALA A 44 6.03 29.18 -28.17
CA ALA A 44 5.06 28.45 -27.36
C ALA A 44 4.10 27.64 -28.23
N ASP A 45 3.55 28.26 -29.28
CA ASP A 45 2.63 27.61 -30.22
C ASP A 45 3.30 26.45 -30.98
N ALA A 46 4.54 26.67 -31.44
CA ALA A 46 5.33 25.66 -32.16
C ALA A 46 5.66 24.44 -31.30
N VAL A 47 5.86 24.61 -30.00
CA VAL A 47 6.14 23.51 -29.07
C VAL A 47 4.87 22.84 -28.57
N HIS A 48 3.80 23.61 -28.32
CA HIS A 48 2.60 23.12 -27.66
C HIS A 48 1.90 22.00 -28.46
N GLY A 49 1.64 22.22 -29.76
CA GLY A 49 0.94 21.26 -30.61
C GLY A 49 1.64 19.89 -30.69
N PRO A 50 2.90 19.82 -31.13
CA PRO A 50 3.65 18.56 -31.19
C PRO A 50 3.78 17.86 -29.84
N THR A 51 3.95 18.61 -28.75
CA THR A 51 4.03 18.05 -27.40
C THR A 51 2.71 17.40 -27.00
N HIS A 52 1.59 18.09 -27.20
CA HIS A 52 0.26 17.54 -26.90
C HIS A 52 -0.05 16.29 -27.73
N THR A 53 0.32 16.27 -29.02
CA THR A 53 0.16 15.08 -29.87
C THR A 53 1.00 13.89 -29.38
N ARG A 54 2.24 14.13 -28.95
CA ARG A 54 3.11 13.09 -28.39
C ARG A 54 2.54 12.54 -27.08
N ILE A 55 2.03 13.40 -26.21
CA ILE A 55 1.36 13.01 -24.96
C ILE A 55 0.15 12.11 -25.27
N ALA A 56 -0.78 12.57 -26.13
CA ALA A 56 -1.96 11.81 -26.50
C ALA A 56 -1.63 10.43 -27.14
N THR A 57 -0.55 10.39 -27.93
CA THR A 57 -0.07 9.13 -28.52
C THR A 57 0.42 8.15 -27.44
N VAL A 58 1.14 8.64 -26.43
CA VAL A 58 1.61 7.81 -25.32
C VAL A 58 0.43 7.34 -24.46
N GLU A 59 -0.52 8.23 -24.14
CA GLU A 59 -1.73 7.91 -23.39
C GLU A 59 -2.53 6.79 -24.06
N THR A 60 -2.74 6.89 -25.38
CA THR A 60 -3.45 5.86 -26.16
C THR A 60 -2.72 4.51 -26.11
N ARG A 61 -1.38 4.52 -26.17
CA ARG A 61 -0.58 3.29 -26.07
C ARG A 61 -0.63 2.67 -24.68
N LEU A 62 -0.64 3.49 -23.63
CA LEU A 62 -0.78 3.03 -22.24
C LEU A 62 -2.15 2.39 -22.02
N GLN A 63 -3.23 3.03 -22.46
CA GLN A 63 -4.58 2.46 -22.37
C GLN A 63 -4.65 1.08 -23.05
N LYS A 64 -4.09 0.96 -24.27
CA LYS A 64 -4.05 -0.31 -24.99
C LYS A 64 -3.22 -1.39 -24.26
N LEU A 65 -2.21 -1.00 -23.48
CA LEU A 65 -1.44 -1.96 -22.67
C LEU A 65 -2.22 -2.38 -21.44
N GLU A 66 -2.92 -1.46 -20.80
CA GLU A 66 -3.80 -1.74 -19.66
C GLU A 66 -4.91 -2.73 -20.06
N ASP A 67 -5.62 -2.46 -21.16
CA ASP A 67 -6.67 -3.36 -21.68
C ASP A 67 -6.13 -4.78 -21.96
N LYS A 68 -4.89 -4.90 -22.44
CA LYS A 68 -4.24 -6.19 -22.67
C LYS A 68 -3.88 -6.91 -21.39
N ILE A 69 -3.45 -6.19 -20.36
CA ILE A 69 -3.13 -6.77 -19.05
C ILE A 69 -4.42 -7.31 -18.41
N ASP A 70 -5.51 -6.57 -18.53
CA ASP A 70 -6.82 -6.98 -18.02
C ASP A 70 -7.35 -8.22 -18.74
N GLU A 71 -7.26 -8.24 -20.08
CA GLU A 71 -7.67 -9.40 -20.86
C GLU A 71 -6.80 -10.63 -20.57
N ASN A 72 -5.48 -10.46 -20.44
CA ASN A 72 -4.57 -11.53 -20.02
C ASN A 72 -4.92 -12.06 -18.63
N HIS A 73 -5.20 -11.17 -17.68
CA HIS A 73 -5.63 -11.55 -16.33
C HIS A 73 -6.93 -12.34 -16.34
N LYS A 74 -7.90 -11.93 -17.16
CA LYS A 74 -9.16 -12.64 -17.33
C LYS A 74 -8.93 -14.03 -17.95
N LYS A 75 -8.13 -14.10 -19.01
CA LYS A 75 -7.80 -15.37 -19.68
C LYS A 75 -7.12 -16.34 -18.72
N LEU A 76 -6.11 -15.89 -17.97
CA LEU A 76 -5.41 -16.71 -16.98
C LEU A 76 -6.36 -17.24 -15.90
N ARG A 77 -7.32 -16.43 -15.44
CA ARG A 77 -8.34 -16.89 -14.47
C ARG A 77 -9.21 -18.00 -15.03
N GLU A 78 -9.63 -17.91 -16.28
CA GLU A 78 -10.44 -18.96 -16.91
C GLU A 78 -9.61 -20.22 -17.19
N GLU A 79 -8.36 -20.10 -17.63
CA GLU A 79 -7.44 -21.25 -17.80
C GLU A 79 -7.25 -22.02 -16.48
N ILE A 80 -6.96 -21.33 -15.38
CA ILE A 80 -6.83 -21.95 -14.06
C ILE A 80 -8.14 -22.63 -13.63
N ARG A 81 -9.29 -22.03 -13.93
CA ARG A 81 -10.60 -22.60 -13.63
C ARG A 81 -10.85 -23.89 -14.41
N GLU A 82 -10.55 -23.89 -15.71
CA GLU A 82 -10.68 -25.08 -16.57
C GLU A 82 -9.75 -26.21 -16.12
N ASP A 83 -8.49 -25.90 -15.82
CA ASP A 83 -7.51 -26.88 -15.33
C ASP A 83 -7.97 -27.51 -14.01
N LEU A 84 -8.49 -26.71 -13.08
CA LEU A 84 -9.03 -27.21 -11.82
C LEU A 84 -10.24 -28.14 -12.03
N LEU A 85 -11.13 -27.80 -12.98
CA LEU A 85 -12.25 -28.66 -13.35
C LEU A 85 -11.77 -29.97 -13.98
N GLN A 86 -10.76 -29.94 -14.84
CA GLN A 86 -10.16 -31.14 -15.44
C GLN A 86 -9.52 -32.04 -14.37
N ILE A 87 -8.75 -31.47 -13.43
CA ILE A 87 -8.16 -32.20 -12.31
C ILE A 87 -9.26 -32.87 -11.48
N SER A 88 -10.35 -32.17 -11.17
CA SER A 88 -11.49 -32.73 -10.44
C SER A 88 -12.14 -33.89 -11.20
N ALA A 89 -12.35 -33.76 -12.52
CA ALA A 89 -12.90 -34.81 -13.35
C ALA A 89 -12.00 -36.06 -13.45
N VAL A 90 -10.68 -35.87 -13.48
CA VAL A 90 -9.69 -36.96 -13.42
C VAL A 90 -9.70 -37.62 -12.04
N GLN A 91 -9.77 -36.85 -10.95
CA GLN A 91 -9.87 -37.38 -9.58
C GLN A 91 -11.12 -38.26 -9.41
N ILE A 92 -12.27 -37.84 -9.96
CA ILE A 92 -13.52 -38.61 -9.93
C ILE A 92 -13.39 -39.92 -10.72
N ARG A 93 -12.75 -39.90 -11.91
CA ARG A 93 -12.48 -41.12 -12.70
C ARG A 93 -11.44 -42.04 -12.06
N GLY A 94 -10.37 -41.49 -11.48
CA GLY A 94 -9.32 -42.23 -10.78
C GLY A 94 -9.80 -42.86 -9.46
N SER A 95 -10.78 -42.24 -8.80
CA SER A 95 -11.47 -42.78 -7.63
C SER A 95 -12.20 -44.11 -7.91
N GLY A 96 -12.50 -44.41 -9.17
CA GLY A 96 -13.08 -45.70 -9.59
C GLY A 96 -12.09 -46.87 -9.57
N ILE A 97 -10.79 -46.60 -9.77
CA ILE A 97 -9.74 -47.64 -9.84
C ILE A 97 -9.13 -47.88 -8.45
N GLN A 98 -9.11 -46.88 -7.57
CA GLN A 98 -8.64 -47.04 -6.18
C GLN A 98 -9.69 -47.70 -5.26
N ARG A 99 -10.95 -47.82 -5.71
CA ARG A 99 -12.03 -48.53 -4.99
C ARG A 99 -11.99 -50.06 -5.10
N ARG A 100 -10.87 -50.64 -5.58
CA ARG A 100 -10.56 -52.08 -5.46
C ARG A 100 -9.20 -52.38 -4.85
N HIS A 101 -8.75 -51.55 -3.92
CA HIS A 101 -7.80 -51.99 -2.91
C HIS A 101 -8.35 -51.65 -1.54
N SER A 102 -9.11 -52.59 -0.98
CA SER A 102 -9.14 -52.77 0.46
C SER A 102 -7.82 -53.45 0.82
N PRO A 103 -6.81 -52.78 1.40
CA PRO A 103 -5.77 -53.50 2.08
C PRO A 103 -6.41 -54.02 3.37
N GLY A 104 -6.94 -55.24 3.30
CA GLY A 104 -7.16 -56.09 4.47
C GLY A 104 -5.80 -56.49 5.06
N ARG A 105 -5.02 -55.49 5.47
CA ARG A 105 -3.75 -55.61 6.19
C ARG A 105 -3.60 -54.35 7.02
N GLU A 106 -3.95 -54.47 8.28
CA GLU A 106 -3.30 -53.87 9.45
C GLU A 106 -1.92 -53.24 9.11
N ARG A 107 -1.92 -51.98 8.66
CA ARG A 107 -0.69 -51.24 8.33
C ARG A 107 -0.91 -49.73 8.41
N GLY A 108 -0.42 -49.13 9.49
CA GLY A 108 -0.08 -47.71 9.54
C GLY A 108 -1.12 -46.78 10.16
N TYR A 109 -1.72 -47.16 11.29
CA TYR A 109 -2.19 -46.14 12.22
C TYR A 109 -0.95 -45.45 12.76
N THR A 110 -0.61 -44.25 12.29
CA THR A 110 0.57 -43.52 12.79
C THR A 110 0.19 -42.90 14.13
N PRO A 111 0.75 -43.36 15.27
CA PRO A 111 0.47 -42.75 16.57
C PRO A 111 0.81 -41.25 16.58
N HIS A 112 1.66 -40.82 15.65
CA HIS A 112 2.05 -39.42 15.44
C HIS A 112 0.85 -38.50 15.17
N ALA A 113 -0.10 -38.89 14.32
CA ALA A 113 -1.25 -38.05 13.99
C ALA A 113 -2.17 -37.86 15.19
N GLU A 114 -2.45 -38.92 15.95
CA GLU A 114 -3.27 -38.84 17.16
C GLU A 114 -2.64 -37.97 18.25
N LEU A 115 -1.33 -38.14 18.46
CA LEU A 115 -0.59 -37.33 19.42
C LEU A 115 -0.58 -35.86 19.00
N TRP A 116 -0.46 -35.59 17.69
CA TRP A 116 -0.54 -34.24 17.12
C TRP A 116 -1.89 -33.57 17.40
N PHE A 117 -3.00 -34.29 17.15
CA PHE A 117 -4.34 -33.80 17.45
C PHE A 117 -4.56 -33.58 18.94
N PHE A 118 -4.11 -34.51 19.80
CA PHE A 118 -4.25 -34.38 21.25
C PHE A 118 -3.53 -33.13 21.81
N LEU A 119 -2.33 -32.82 21.31
CA LEU A 119 -1.59 -31.62 21.71
C LEU A 119 -2.32 -30.35 21.27
N ARG A 120 -2.85 -30.33 20.04
CA ARG A 120 -3.68 -29.23 19.52
C ARG A 120 -4.93 -29.01 20.39
N ASP A 121 -5.63 -30.08 20.74
CA ASP A 121 -6.84 -30.03 21.57
C ASP A 121 -6.54 -29.59 23.02
N CYS A 122 -5.32 -29.85 23.50
CA CYS A 122 -4.83 -29.32 24.78
C CYS A 122 -4.32 -27.87 24.69
N GLY A 123 -4.34 -27.24 23.52
CA GLY A 123 -3.92 -25.86 23.30
C GLY A 123 -2.41 -25.65 23.16
N GLU A 124 -1.64 -26.71 22.88
CA GLU A 124 -0.20 -26.59 22.63
C GLU A 124 0.09 -25.87 21.30
N ASN A 125 1.22 -25.15 21.24
CA ASN A 125 1.65 -24.49 20.02
C ASN A 125 2.27 -25.50 19.04
N MET A 126 1.57 -25.77 17.95
CA MET A 126 1.95 -26.78 16.96
C MET A 126 3.23 -26.45 16.18
N ASN A 127 3.58 -25.17 16.04
CA ASN A 127 4.82 -24.76 15.37
C ASN A 127 6.07 -25.24 16.13
N ARG A 128 5.94 -25.51 17.45
CA ARG A 128 7.03 -26.07 18.25
C ARG A 128 7.18 -27.58 18.08
N TRP A 129 6.20 -28.24 17.46
CA TRP A 129 6.17 -29.69 17.28
C TRP A 129 6.42 -30.11 15.84
N ASP A 130 6.44 -29.17 14.89
CA ASP A 130 6.73 -29.46 13.48
C ASP A 130 8.12 -30.08 13.30
N GLY A 131 8.18 -31.14 12.50
CA GLY A 131 9.39 -31.95 12.30
C GLY A 131 9.86 -32.80 13.50
N LYS A 132 9.17 -32.80 14.65
CA LYS A 132 9.56 -33.65 15.80
C LYS A 132 9.12 -35.11 15.66
N SER A 133 9.88 -35.98 16.31
CA SER A 133 9.64 -37.42 16.33
C SER A 133 8.39 -37.81 17.12
N THR A 134 7.78 -38.96 16.77
CA THR A 134 6.61 -39.52 17.48
C THR A 134 6.86 -39.70 18.99
N ALA A 135 8.08 -40.08 19.38
CA ALA A 135 8.46 -40.26 20.78
C ALA A 135 8.42 -38.95 21.57
N ALA A 136 8.87 -37.84 20.97
CA ALA A 136 8.84 -36.52 21.61
C ALA A 136 7.40 -36.04 21.85
N LEU A 137 6.50 -36.32 20.91
CA LEU A 137 5.07 -36.04 21.08
C LEU A 137 4.46 -36.92 22.17
N ALA A 138 4.76 -38.22 22.17
CA ALA A 138 4.24 -39.17 23.17
C ALA A 138 4.64 -38.79 24.60
N GLN A 139 5.90 -38.38 24.79
CA GLN A 139 6.40 -37.91 26.08
C GLN A 139 5.64 -36.67 26.55
N ARG A 140 5.40 -35.68 25.67
CA ARG A 140 4.66 -34.48 26.04
C ARG A 140 3.21 -34.77 26.43
N VAL A 141 2.57 -35.71 25.73
CA VAL A 141 1.22 -36.16 26.07
C VAL A 141 1.19 -36.80 27.46
N HIS A 142 2.22 -37.55 27.85
CA HIS A 142 2.35 -38.09 29.21
C HIS A 142 2.45 -36.99 30.26
N GLU A 143 3.34 -36.01 30.05
CA GLU A 143 3.52 -34.86 30.95
C GLU A 143 2.21 -34.07 31.13
N LEU A 144 1.47 -33.82 30.04
CA LEU A 144 0.18 -33.11 30.10
C LEU A 144 -0.89 -33.90 30.88
N LYS A 145 -0.89 -35.23 30.77
CA LYS A 145 -1.80 -36.10 31.54
C LYS A 145 -1.41 -36.14 33.03
N GLU A 146 -0.12 -36.13 33.35
CA GLU A 146 0.36 -36.09 34.74
C GLU A 146 0.10 -34.73 35.41
N VAL A 147 0.33 -33.61 34.71
CA VAL A 147 0.02 -32.27 35.22
C VAL A 147 -1.48 -32.11 35.48
N LYS A 148 -2.34 -32.62 34.60
CA LYS A 148 -3.80 -32.65 34.82
C LYS A 148 -4.19 -33.52 36.04
N THR A 149 -3.47 -34.60 36.30
CA THR A 149 -3.73 -35.51 37.43
C THR A 149 -3.27 -34.92 38.76
N GLN A 150 -2.16 -34.18 38.80
CA GLN A 150 -1.71 -33.48 40.01
C GLN A 150 -2.59 -32.26 40.35
N ARG A 151 -3.17 -31.58 39.35
CA ARG A 151 -4.12 -30.49 39.56
C ARG A 151 -5.45 -30.95 40.17
N GLY A 152 -5.79 -32.25 40.02
CA GLY A 152 -7.00 -32.87 40.58
C GLY A 152 -6.81 -33.56 41.93
N SER A 153 -5.59 -33.66 42.46
CA SER A 153 -5.29 -34.48 43.65
C SER A 153 -4.60 -33.73 44.80
N SER A 154 -4.86 -32.42 44.94
CA SER A 154 -4.47 -31.66 46.15
C SER A 154 -5.69 -31.03 46.84
N THR A 155 -6.48 -31.88 47.49
CA THR A 155 -7.34 -31.50 48.62
C THR A 155 -7.14 -32.52 49.73
N LYS A 156 -6.10 -32.32 50.54
CA LYS A 156 -6.12 -32.80 51.92
C LYS A 156 -5.78 -31.62 52.83
N ARG A 157 -6.86 -31.06 53.38
CA ARG A 157 -6.84 -30.18 54.55
C ARG A 157 -6.08 -30.89 55.67
N GLU A 158 -5.04 -30.23 56.15
CA GLU A 158 -4.56 -30.36 57.53
C GLU A 158 -4.63 -28.95 58.17
N VAL A 159 -4.73 -28.94 59.48
CA VAL A 159 -5.52 -28.03 60.34
C VAL A 159 -4.85 -26.66 60.58
N ALA A 160 -5.69 -25.63 60.80
CA ALA A 160 -5.38 -24.21 61.06
C ALA A 160 -4.72 -23.99 62.47
N PRO A 161 -4.14 -22.82 62.85
CA PRO A 161 -4.81 -21.50 62.77
C PRO A 161 -3.95 -20.24 62.46
N VAL A 162 -4.64 -19.27 61.84
CA VAL A 162 -4.75 -17.83 62.19
C VAL A 162 -3.49 -16.97 62.39
N SER A 163 -3.38 -15.91 61.57
CA SER A 163 -3.15 -14.51 61.99
C SER A 163 -3.48 -13.58 60.79
N HIS A 164 -4.51 -12.73 60.91
CA HIS A 164 -4.42 -11.25 60.95
C HIS A 164 -3.52 -10.64 59.84
N SER A 165 -3.93 -9.71 58.98
CA SER A 165 -5.02 -8.73 59.04
C SER A 165 -5.12 -7.92 57.72
N ARG A 166 -6.34 -7.44 57.43
CA ARG A 166 -6.71 -6.11 56.86
C ARG A 166 -6.25 -5.68 55.44
N THR A 167 -7.29 -5.50 54.60
CA THR A 167 -7.64 -4.29 53.80
C THR A 167 -6.69 -3.86 52.67
N ALA A 168 -7.09 -3.30 51.53
CA ALA A 168 -8.35 -2.71 51.06
C ALA A 168 -8.37 -2.76 49.51
N ARG A 169 -9.58 -2.56 49.00
CA ARG A 169 -9.99 -2.42 47.59
C ARG A 169 -9.31 -1.21 46.93
N TYR A 170 -9.07 -1.27 45.62
CA TYR A 170 -9.61 -0.34 44.61
C TYR A 170 -9.43 -1.00 43.24
N ASP A 171 -10.57 -1.29 42.60
CA ASP A 171 -10.70 -1.43 41.16
C ASP A 171 -10.51 -0.04 40.52
N ASP A 172 -9.94 0.04 39.32
CA ASP A 172 -10.49 0.86 38.23
C ASP A 172 -9.72 0.62 36.92
N ASP A 173 -10.54 0.45 35.89
CA ASP A 173 -10.26 0.10 34.51
C ASP A 173 -9.73 1.29 33.67
N ASP A 174 -9.34 0.92 32.44
CA ASP A 174 -9.40 1.73 31.22
C ASP A 174 -8.25 2.72 30.94
N MET A 175 -7.20 2.20 30.28
CA MET A 175 -6.22 3.00 29.54
C MET A 175 -6.34 2.64 28.06
N SER A 176 -7.24 3.35 27.36
CA SER A 176 -7.28 3.39 25.91
C SER A 176 -6.48 4.59 25.41
N ASP A 177 -5.31 4.32 24.82
CA ASP A 177 -4.42 5.32 24.20
C ASP A 177 -4.96 5.74 22.81
N PRO A 178 -5.01 7.04 22.46
CA PRO A 178 -5.49 7.51 21.17
C PRO A 178 -4.34 7.55 20.14
N LEU A 179 -4.62 8.07 18.94
CA LEU A 179 -3.73 8.30 17.76
C LEU A 179 -3.96 7.21 16.68
N GLU A 180 -4.30 7.51 15.44
CA GLU A 180 -3.88 8.66 14.65
C GLU A 180 -4.83 8.83 13.45
N GLY A 181 -5.35 10.04 13.25
CA GLY A 181 -6.30 10.36 12.19
C GLY A 181 -5.96 11.66 11.48
N THR A 182 -5.77 11.55 10.15
CA THR A 182 -6.15 12.50 9.09
C THR A 182 -5.47 13.89 8.98
N SER A 183 -4.61 14.01 7.95
CA SER A 183 -4.74 14.86 6.75
C SER A 183 -5.14 16.36 6.80
N LYS A 184 -4.28 17.16 6.13
CA LYS A 184 -4.51 18.44 5.37
C LYS A 184 -4.78 19.69 6.23
N THR A 185 -4.35 20.93 5.93
CA THR A 185 -4.11 21.68 4.67
C THR A 185 -3.37 23.01 4.97
N TYR A 186 -2.83 23.65 3.92
CA TYR A 186 -2.11 24.93 3.81
C TYR A 186 -2.70 26.18 4.52
N ALA A 187 -1.82 27.11 4.92
CA ALA A 187 -2.03 28.55 4.77
C ALA A 187 -0.72 29.38 4.75
N GLN A 188 -0.71 30.31 3.80
CA GLN A 188 0.25 31.36 3.48
C GLN A 188 0.42 32.40 4.60
N GLY A 189 1.64 32.89 4.83
CA GLY A 189 1.90 34.04 5.71
C GLY A 189 3.12 34.84 5.25
N LYS A 190 2.87 36.05 4.71
CA LYS A 190 3.84 37.09 4.36
C LYS A 190 4.84 37.36 5.49
N LYS A 191 6.08 37.72 5.15
CA LYS A 191 6.86 38.67 5.96
C LYS A 191 7.61 39.65 5.06
N ASP A 192 7.35 40.91 5.36
CA ASP A 192 7.86 42.11 4.73
C ASP A 192 9.30 42.42 5.19
N ASN A 193 9.94 43.26 4.39
CA ASN A 193 11.25 43.93 4.54
C ASN A 193 11.66 44.34 5.97
N GLN A 194 12.97 44.28 6.27
CA GLN A 194 13.75 45.50 6.60
C GLN A 194 15.27 45.26 6.71
N ALA A 195 16.00 46.30 6.25
CA ALA A 195 17.42 46.67 6.42
C ALA A 195 18.46 45.93 5.56
#